data_AF-A0A3B5M4W5-F1
#
_entry.id   AF-A0A3B5M4W5-F1
#
_cell.length_a   1.000
_cell.length_b   1.000
_cell.length_c   1.000
_cell.angle_alpha   90.00
_cell.angle_beta   90.00
_cell.angle_gamma   90.00
#
_symmetry.space_group_name_H-M   'P 1'
#
loop_
_entity.id
_entity.type
_entity.pdbx_description
1 polymer ?
#
loop_
_entity_poly.entity_id
_entity_poly.type
_entity_poly.pdbx_seq_one_letter_code
_entity_poly.pdbx_strand_id
1 'polypeptide(L)'
;CFQELPLAVFKRPHCFCTWTSSLFNINQQADKQQCADSGALNRTATSGSMAPPESGHYQVYHTPVLSRCKERMFLPQRSSSLVALSSFPGAGNTWVRHLIELVTGYYTGSFYFDGSLYNRGFKGEKDYWKSGRSICVKTHESGQKEIEMFDSAILLIRNPYRSLIAEFNRKCAGHLGHATEAQWDSKWPEFVSSYAPWWASHALSWLKFGQRLLVVHYEELQRALFPQLRLVAAFLNVSITEERLLCAQSNQDGHFKRPGAQRPSFDPFTPDMRRMIDSFILTVDQALQSRNFSGLPQEYLPR
;
A
#
# COMPACT_ATOMS: atom_id res chain seq x y z
N CYS A 1 -10.62 22.33 23.16
CA CYS A 1 -10.31 20.88 23.25
C CYS A 1 -9.01 20.74 24.03
N PHE A 2 -9.05 20.19 25.25
CA PHE A 2 -7.87 20.02 26.13
C PHE A 2 -7.53 18.54 26.42
N GLN A 3 -8.19 17.60 25.73
CA GLN A 3 -7.99 16.16 25.92
C GLN A 3 -7.11 15.57 24.81
N GLU A 4 -6.21 14.65 25.17
CA GLU A 4 -5.36 13.90 24.24
C GLU A 4 -6.14 12.77 23.56
N LEU A 5 -7.04 13.10 22.63
CA LEU A 5 -7.82 12.13 21.85
C LEU A 5 -7.52 12.25 20.35
N PRO A 6 -7.63 11.18 19.54
CA PRO A 6 -7.17 11.17 18.15
C PRO A 6 -7.96 12.10 17.23
N LEU A 7 -9.22 12.41 17.54
CA LEU A 7 -10.09 13.25 16.72
C LEU A 7 -10.56 14.49 17.49
N ALA A 8 -10.68 15.59 16.77
CA ALA A 8 -11.38 16.79 17.22
C ALA A 8 -12.55 17.08 16.26
N VAL A 9 -13.75 17.22 16.81
CA VAL A 9 -15.02 17.43 16.11
C VAL A 9 -15.54 18.82 16.44
N PHE A 10 -15.81 19.63 15.42
CA PHE A 10 -16.22 21.03 15.56
C PHE A 10 -17.59 21.27 14.93
N LYS A 11 -18.49 21.88 15.70
CA LYS A 11 -19.74 22.51 15.24
C LYS A 11 -19.96 23.74 16.11
N ARG A 12 -19.79 24.95 15.55
CA ARG A 12 -19.85 26.19 16.33
C ARG A 12 -21.10 26.26 17.23
N PRO A 13 -20.98 26.67 18.50
CA PRO A 13 -19.77 27.08 19.22
C PRO A 13 -18.95 25.92 19.84
N HIS A 14 -19.36 24.67 19.63
CA HIS A 14 -18.85 23.50 20.32
C HIS A 14 -17.64 22.85 19.62
N CYS A 15 -16.73 22.36 20.43
CA CYS A 15 -15.59 21.56 20.02
C CYS A 15 -15.43 20.38 20.99
N PHE A 16 -15.47 19.16 20.45
CA PHE A 16 -15.35 17.92 21.20
C PHE A 16 -14.11 17.15 20.76
N CYS A 17 -13.47 16.47 21.69
CA CYS A 17 -12.38 15.55 21.43
C CYS A 17 -12.94 14.13 21.60
N THR A 18 -12.64 13.20 20.69
CA THR A 18 -13.21 11.86 20.72
C THR A 18 -12.28 10.79 20.16
N TRP A 19 -12.54 9.53 20.52
CA TRP A 19 -11.95 8.35 19.90
C TRP A 19 -12.53 8.11 18.52
N THR A 20 -11.84 7.29 17.75
CA THR A 20 -12.34 6.80 16.47
C THR A 20 -13.39 5.72 16.74
N SER A 21 -14.41 5.61 15.89
CA SER A 21 -15.47 4.59 16.05
C SER A 21 -15.74 3.92 14.72
N SER A 22 -16.10 2.64 14.78
CA SER A 22 -16.65 1.91 13.63
C SER A 22 -18.01 2.45 13.17
N LEU A 23 -18.71 3.22 14.01
CA LEU A 23 -20.02 3.79 13.72
C LEU A 23 -19.97 4.96 12.73
N PHE A 24 -18.81 5.60 12.54
CA PHE A 24 -18.65 6.70 11.61
C PHE A 24 -17.37 6.54 10.78
N ASN A 25 -17.51 6.54 9.45
CA ASN A 25 -16.38 6.37 8.55
C ASN A 25 -15.82 7.74 8.12
N ILE A 26 -14.64 8.10 8.63
CA ILE A 26 -13.97 9.38 8.34
C ILE A 26 -13.50 9.47 6.87
N ASN A 27 -13.49 8.36 6.12
CA ASN A 27 -13.12 8.36 4.70
C ASN A 27 -14.19 8.90 3.77
N GLN A 28 -15.43 9.07 4.23
CA GLN A 28 -16.44 9.78 3.46
C GLN A 28 -16.21 11.28 3.61
N GLN A 29 -15.21 11.78 2.88
CA GLN A 29 -14.98 13.22 2.79
C GLN A 29 -16.20 13.83 2.07
N ALA A 30 -17.09 14.45 2.85
CA ALA A 30 -18.14 15.30 2.28
C ALA A 30 -17.51 16.45 1.50
N ASP A 31 -18.22 16.93 0.49
CA ASP A 31 -17.75 18.05 -0.33
C ASP A 31 -17.38 19.23 0.58
N LYS A 32 -16.18 19.79 0.42
CA LYS A 32 -15.64 20.83 1.32
C LYS A 32 -16.58 22.04 1.40
N GLN A 33 -17.37 22.28 0.34
CA GLN A 33 -18.39 23.32 0.31
C GLN A 33 -19.52 23.11 1.32
N GLN A 34 -19.91 21.88 1.65
CA GLN A 34 -20.96 21.60 2.64
C GLN A 34 -20.54 21.94 4.09
N CYS A 35 -19.22 22.01 4.35
CA CYS A 35 -18.66 22.40 5.64
C CYS A 35 -18.23 23.88 5.70
N ALA A 36 -18.33 24.64 4.60
CA ALA A 36 -17.83 26.01 4.47
C ALA A 36 -18.84 27.11 4.84
N ASP A 37 -20.11 26.78 5.07
CA ASP A 37 -21.19 27.76 5.32
C ASP A 37 -21.27 28.26 6.76
N SER A 38 -20.16 28.76 7.31
CA SER A 38 -20.24 29.59 8.52
C SER A 38 -19.01 30.47 8.74
N GLY A 39 -18.68 31.33 7.77
CA GLY A 39 -17.90 32.53 8.12
C GLY A 39 -17.14 33.20 6.99
N ALA A 40 -17.83 34.00 6.19
CA ALA A 40 -17.38 35.32 5.72
C ALA A 40 -18.47 35.94 4.83
N LEU A 41 -19.56 36.40 5.43
CA LEU A 41 -20.43 37.37 4.79
C LEU A 41 -20.35 38.66 5.60
N ASN A 42 -19.51 39.58 5.13
CA ASN A 42 -19.72 41.01 5.32
C ASN A 42 -21.09 41.32 4.69
N ARG A 43 -22.17 41.18 5.45
CA ARG A 43 -23.47 41.75 5.12
C ARG A 43 -23.86 42.68 6.25
N THR A 44 -23.70 43.96 5.97
CA THR A 44 -24.49 45.04 6.56
C THR A 44 -25.94 44.59 6.70
N ALA A 45 -26.44 44.69 7.93
CA ALA A 45 -27.78 44.29 8.29
C ALA A 45 -28.82 44.99 7.42
N THR A 46 -29.69 44.21 6.78
CA THR A 46 -31.04 44.62 6.43
C THR A 46 -31.99 43.53 6.90
N SER A 47 -32.99 43.96 7.65
CA SER A 47 -33.97 43.16 8.38
C SER A 47 -34.87 42.37 7.44
N GLY A 48 -35.00 41.07 7.71
CA GLY A 48 -36.05 40.20 7.15
C GLY A 48 -35.54 39.05 6.29
N SER A 49 -34.98 38.00 6.90
CA SER A 49 -35.08 36.64 6.36
C SER A 49 -34.78 35.61 7.43
N MET A 50 -35.56 34.52 7.43
CA MET A 50 -35.49 33.37 8.32
C MET A 50 -34.05 32.88 8.57
N ALA A 51 -33.82 32.39 9.79
CA ALA A 51 -32.57 31.77 10.22
C ALA A 51 -32.02 30.80 9.15
N PRO A 52 -30.70 30.80 8.87
CA PRO A 52 -30.13 29.82 7.96
C PRO A 52 -30.40 28.42 8.52
N PRO A 53 -30.70 27.42 7.69
CA PRO A 53 -30.87 26.05 8.16
C PRO A 53 -29.59 25.64 8.89
N GLU A 54 -29.71 25.11 10.11
CA GLU A 54 -28.59 24.49 10.80
C GLU A 54 -27.96 23.47 9.85
N SER A 55 -26.78 23.78 9.32
CA SER A 55 -26.03 22.77 8.58
C SER A 55 -25.68 21.67 9.59
N GLY A 56 -26.30 20.50 9.46
CA GLY A 56 -26.10 19.33 10.33
C GLY A 56 -24.73 18.68 10.20
N HIS A 57 -23.73 19.43 9.71
CA HIS A 57 -22.41 18.93 9.38
C HIS A 57 -21.40 19.29 10.47
N TYR A 58 -20.51 18.35 10.76
CA TYR A 58 -19.42 18.52 11.70
C TYR A 58 -18.08 18.52 10.95
N GLN A 59 -17.17 19.41 11.33
CA GLN A 59 -15.79 19.37 10.83
C GLN A 59 -14.96 18.46 11.74
N VAL A 60 -14.31 17.45 11.16
CA VAL A 60 -13.51 16.46 11.91
C VAL A 60 -12.04 16.62 11.51
N TYR A 61 -11.18 16.77 12.51
CA TYR A 61 -9.73 16.92 12.34
C TYR A 61 -8.97 15.85 13.12
N HIS A 62 -7.83 15.44 12.57
CA HIS A 62 -6.86 14.62 13.28
C HIS A 62 -6.08 15.49 14.28
N THR A 63 -5.88 14.99 15.50
CA THR A 63 -5.04 15.66 16.50
C THR A 63 -3.60 15.15 16.43
N PRO A 64 -2.64 15.83 17.07
CA PRO A 64 -1.25 15.35 17.16
C PRO A 64 -1.09 13.97 17.82
N VAL A 65 -2.08 13.50 18.60
CA VAL A 65 -2.06 12.17 19.25
C VAL A 65 -1.95 11.05 18.22
N LEU A 66 -2.57 11.22 17.05
CA LEU A 66 -2.45 10.31 15.91
C LEU A 66 -1.01 10.17 15.40
N SER A 67 -0.05 11.01 15.80
CA SER A 67 1.36 10.82 15.42
C SER A 67 2.07 9.72 16.24
N ARG A 68 1.58 9.40 17.44
CA ARG A 68 2.15 8.36 18.33
C ARG A 68 1.92 6.93 17.81
N CYS A 69 1.00 6.75 16.87
CA CYS A 69 0.72 5.45 16.23
C CYS A 69 1.89 4.88 15.41
N LYS A 70 2.97 5.65 15.19
CA LYS A 70 4.13 5.22 14.40
C LYS A 70 5.05 4.26 15.15
N GLU A 71 4.81 4.08 16.45
CA GLU A 71 5.53 3.11 17.26
C GLU A 71 5.21 1.69 16.80
N ARG A 72 6.30 0.92 16.65
CA ARG A 72 6.33 -0.45 16.14
C ARG A 72 7.26 -1.28 16.98
N MET A 73 6.93 -2.55 17.12
CA MET A 73 7.73 -3.51 17.88
C MET A 73 7.86 -4.83 17.11
N PHE A 74 8.78 -5.68 17.55
CA PHE A 74 8.72 -7.08 17.15
C PHE A 74 7.52 -7.75 17.82
N LEU A 75 7.06 -8.88 17.26
CA LEU A 75 6.04 -9.68 17.89
C LEU A 75 6.45 -10.03 19.33
N PRO A 76 5.53 -9.89 20.31
CA PRO A 76 5.84 -10.16 21.72
C PRO A 76 6.19 -11.62 21.97
N GLN A 77 5.67 -12.52 21.12
CA GLN A 77 6.00 -13.94 21.09
C GLN A 77 6.44 -14.33 19.69
N ARG A 78 7.39 -15.26 19.58
CA ARG A 78 7.83 -15.77 18.28
C ARG A 78 6.70 -16.57 17.66
N SER A 79 6.29 -16.19 16.46
CA SER A 79 5.37 -16.99 15.64
C SER A 79 6.06 -18.28 15.23
N SER A 80 5.35 -19.41 15.37
CA SER A 80 5.73 -20.68 14.76
C SER A 80 5.37 -20.74 13.28
N SER A 81 4.50 -19.84 12.81
CA SER A 81 4.11 -19.73 11.40
C SER A 81 4.85 -18.61 10.69
N LEU A 82 5.38 -18.91 9.50
CA LEU A 82 6.13 -18.01 8.65
C LEU A 82 5.27 -17.54 7.47
N VAL A 83 4.91 -16.25 7.48
CA VAL A 83 4.12 -15.63 6.42
C VAL A 83 5.02 -14.86 5.45
N ALA A 84 4.96 -15.17 4.16
CA ALA A 84 5.62 -14.38 3.12
C ALA A 84 4.80 -13.15 2.74
N LEU A 85 5.48 -12.02 2.51
CA LEU A 85 4.99 -10.95 1.65
C LEU A 85 5.78 -11.06 0.33
N SER A 86 5.19 -11.77 -0.62
CA SER A 86 5.85 -12.07 -1.89
C SER A 86 5.37 -11.14 -2.99
N SER A 87 6.30 -10.64 -3.79
CA SER A 87 5.96 -10.02 -5.07
C SER A 87 7.17 -9.90 -5.98
N PHE A 88 6.89 -9.58 -7.25
CA PHE A 88 7.89 -9.14 -8.20
C PHE A 88 8.54 -7.80 -7.75
N PRO A 89 9.86 -7.58 -7.99
CA PRO A 89 10.49 -6.30 -7.73
C PRO A 89 9.77 -5.11 -8.40
N GLY A 90 9.70 -3.94 -7.75
CA GLY A 90 8.95 -2.80 -8.28
C GLY A 90 7.42 -2.86 -8.11
N ALA A 91 6.87 -3.95 -7.57
CA ALA A 91 5.43 -4.10 -7.30
C ALA A 91 4.91 -3.31 -6.08
N GLY A 92 5.75 -2.54 -5.39
CA GLY A 92 5.33 -1.72 -4.23
C GLY A 92 5.62 -2.33 -2.85
N ASN A 93 6.49 -3.35 -2.77
CA ASN A 93 6.92 -4.02 -1.53
C ASN A 93 7.13 -3.09 -0.33
N THR A 94 7.99 -2.09 -0.47
CA THR A 94 8.35 -1.19 0.63
C THR A 94 7.14 -0.41 1.14
N TRP A 95 6.24 0.00 0.23
CA TRP A 95 5.01 0.69 0.59
C TRP A 95 4.05 -0.23 1.35
N VAL A 96 3.83 -1.44 0.85
CA VAL A 96 2.93 -2.40 1.50
C VAL A 96 3.47 -2.85 2.87
N ARG A 97 4.78 -3.06 3.00
CA ARG A 97 5.40 -3.30 4.31
C ARG A 97 5.14 -2.16 5.27
N HIS A 98 5.39 -0.92 4.85
CA HIS A 98 5.14 0.27 5.66
C HIS A 98 3.69 0.35 6.14
N LEU A 99 2.73 0.09 5.25
CA LEU A 99 1.31 0.04 5.60
C LEU A 99 0.98 -1.08 6.60
N ILE A 100 1.53 -2.28 6.41
CA ILE A 100 1.37 -3.41 7.35
C ILE A 100 1.94 -3.04 8.72
N GLU A 101 3.13 -2.45 8.80
CA GLU A 101 3.72 -2.06 10.09
C GLU A 101 2.92 -0.95 10.78
N LEU A 102 2.37 0.01 10.03
CA LEU A 102 1.52 1.05 10.59
C LEU A 102 0.22 0.50 11.15
N VAL A 103 -0.45 -0.39 10.41
CA VAL A 103 -1.78 -0.90 10.78
C VAL A 103 -1.70 -1.96 11.88
N THR A 104 -0.65 -2.78 11.89
CA THR A 104 -0.48 -3.85 12.89
C THR A 104 0.33 -3.42 14.11
N GLY A 105 1.19 -2.41 13.97
CA GLY A 105 2.19 -2.06 15.00
C GLY A 105 3.36 -3.03 15.11
N TYR A 106 3.48 -4.00 14.19
CA TYR A 106 4.56 -4.99 14.20
C TYR A 106 5.51 -4.82 13.03
N TYR A 107 6.80 -5.04 13.26
CA TYR A 107 7.81 -5.00 12.20
C TYR A 107 7.62 -6.11 11.17
N THR A 108 7.93 -5.78 9.92
CA THR A 108 8.06 -6.74 8.82
C THR A 108 9.53 -7.13 8.64
N GLY A 109 9.77 -8.41 8.39
CA GLY A 109 11.07 -8.96 8.08
C GLY A 109 11.37 -8.88 6.58
N SER A 110 12.59 -9.27 6.22
CA SER A 110 13.01 -9.38 4.83
C SER A 110 13.91 -10.61 4.69
N PHE A 111 13.73 -11.37 3.61
CA PHE A 111 14.62 -12.45 3.21
C PHE A 111 16.04 -11.94 2.91
N TYR A 112 16.16 -10.64 2.61
CA TYR A 112 17.39 -9.94 2.26
C TYR A 112 17.73 -8.90 3.33
N PHE A 113 18.95 -8.37 3.27
CA PHE A 113 19.39 -7.27 4.14
C PHE A 113 19.60 -5.98 3.34
N ASP A 114 18.85 -4.93 3.70
CA ASP A 114 19.05 -3.57 3.20
C ASP A 114 19.27 -2.56 4.34
N GLY A 115 20.52 -2.12 4.51
CA GLY A 115 20.89 -1.14 5.54
C GLY A 115 20.21 0.21 5.39
N SER A 116 19.85 0.62 4.16
CA SER A 116 19.16 1.90 3.92
C SER A 116 17.72 1.86 4.41
N LEU A 117 17.03 0.73 4.22
CA LEU A 117 15.68 0.52 4.74
C LEU A 117 15.68 0.38 6.27
N TYR A 118 16.68 -0.31 6.83
CA TYR A 118 16.87 -0.40 8.29
C TYR A 118 17.00 0.97 8.95
N ASN A 119 17.83 1.84 8.36
CA ASN A 119 18.06 3.20 8.86
C ASN A 119 16.80 4.09 8.76
N ARG A 120 15.88 3.75 7.84
CA ARG A 120 14.58 4.43 7.67
C ARG A 120 13.43 3.80 8.50
N GLY A 121 13.73 2.83 9.34
CA GLY A 121 12.78 2.30 10.34
C GLY A 121 12.32 0.86 10.13
N PHE A 122 12.70 0.19 9.03
CA PHE A 122 12.43 -1.24 8.85
C PHE A 122 13.36 -2.10 9.72
N LYS A 123 13.08 -2.18 11.02
CA LYS A 123 13.98 -2.85 11.99
C LYS A 123 14.13 -4.35 11.73
N GLY A 124 13.14 -4.98 11.09
CA GLY A 124 13.21 -6.39 10.67
C GLY A 124 14.20 -6.70 9.54
N GLU A 125 14.82 -5.70 8.89
CA GLU A 125 15.87 -5.92 7.87
C GLU A 125 17.11 -6.62 8.42
N LYS A 126 17.47 -6.35 9.69
CA LYS A 126 18.64 -6.95 10.35
C LYS A 126 18.29 -8.19 11.17
N ASP A 127 17.02 -8.57 11.22
CA ASP A 127 16.62 -9.77 11.93
C ASP A 127 16.80 -11.01 11.05
N TYR A 128 17.07 -12.16 11.68
CA TYR A 128 17.03 -13.41 10.96
C TYR A 128 15.60 -13.65 10.45
N TRP A 129 15.43 -13.83 9.16
CA TRP A 129 14.10 -13.85 8.55
C TRP A 129 13.21 -15.01 9.03
N LYS A 130 13.80 -16.11 9.54
CA LYS A 130 13.06 -17.20 10.20
C LYS A 130 13.00 -17.08 11.73
N SER A 131 13.26 -15.90 12.30
CA SER A 131 13.25 -15.70 13.76
C SER A 131 11.86 -15.86 14.39
N GLY A 132 10.80 -15.77 13.59
CA GLY A 132 9.41 -15.71 14.06
C GLY A 132 9.03 -14.39 14.74
N ARG A 133 9.91 -13.38 14.76
CA ARG A 133 9.67 -12.11 15.46
C ARG A 133 8.99 -11.03 14.63
N SER A 134 8.92 -11.21 13.32
CA SER A 134 8.28 -10.27 12.40
C SER A 134 6.92 -10.80 11.95
N ILE A 135 5.97 -9.90 11.66
CA ILE A 135 4.59 -10.29 11.30
C ILE A 135 4.49 -10.98 9.94
N CYS A 136 5.34 -10.59 8.99
CA CYS A 136 5.54 -11.27 7.71
C CYS A 136 6.94 -10.95 7.17
N VAL A 137 7.40 -11.72 6.19
CA VAL A 137 8.75 -11.62 5.62
C VAL A 137 8.67 -11.30 4.13
N LYS A 138 9.25 -10.17 3.73
CA LYS A 138 9.33 -9.80 2.32
C LYS A 138 10.27 -10.72 1.54
N THR A 139 9.85 -11.16 0.35
CA THR A 139 10.68 -11.99 -0.56
C THR A 139 10.40 -11.70 -2.05
N HIS A 140 11.37 -11.98 -2.91
CA HIS A 140 11.20 -12.05 -4.37
C HIS A 140 11.46 -13.47 -4.91
N GLU A 141 11.73 -14.43 -4.01
CA GLU A 141 12.02 -15.81 -4.39
C GLU A 141 10.81 -16.44 -5.10
N SER A 142 11.10 -17.26 -6.10
CA SER A 142 10.09 -17.91 -6.96
C SER A 142 10.32 -19.41 -7.13
N GLY A 143 11.37 -19.94 -6.51
CA GLY A 143 11.68 -21.36 -6.52
C GLY A 143 10.75 -22.12 -5.58
N GLN A 144 10.35 -23.33 -5.98
CA GLN A 144 9.45 -24.19 -5.21
C GLN A 144 9.98 -24.41 -3.78
N LYS A 145 11.28 -24.71 -3.65
CA LYS A 145 11.92 -24.97 -2.36
C LYS A 145 11.79 -23.77 -1.42
N GLU A 146 12.00 -22.55 -1.90
CA GLU A 146 11.89 -21.33 -1.11
C GLU A 146 10.43 -21.01 -0.77
N ILE A 147 9.51 -21.20 -1.71
CA ILE A 147 8.06 -20.99 -1.50
C ILE A 147 7.52 -21.92 -0.41
N GLU A 148 7.88 -23.20 -0.47
CA GLU A 148 7.41 -24.23 0.48
C GLU A 148 8.00 -24.06 1.89
N MET A 149 8.97 -23.16 2.10
CA MET A 149 9.42 -22.80 3.46
C MET A 149 8.45 -21.89 4.21
N PHE A 150 7.48 -21.28 3.51
CA PHE A 150 6.46 -20.41 4.08
C PHE A 150 5.15 -21.19 4.25
N ASP A 151 4.51 -21.05 5.41
CA ASP A 151 3.21 -21.70 5.66
C ASP A 151 2.07 -20.99 4.92
N SER A 152 2.25 -19.70 4.66
CA SER A 152 1.28 -18.88 3.95
C SER A 152 1.94 -17.66 3.30
N ALA A 153 1.27 -17.04 2.33
CA ALA A 153 1.79 -15.84 1.70
C ALA A 153 0.71 -14.85 1.30
N ILE A 154 1.05 -13.57 1.46
CA ILE A 154 0.41 -12.46 0.77
C ILE A 154 1.15 -12.30 -0.56
N LEU A 155 0.48 -12.65 -1.66
CA LEU A 155 0.99 -12.47 -3.02
C LEU A 155 0.54 -11.10 -3.53
N LEU A 156 1.45 -10.13 -3.51
CA LEU A 156 1.21 -8.78 -4.00
C LEU A 156 1.48 -8.71 -5.51
N ILE A 157 0.45 -8.35 -6.28
CA ILE A 157 0.51 -8.22 -7.74
C ILE A 157 0.22 -6.77 -8.13
N ARG A 158 1.15 -6.18 -8.88
CA ARG A 158 1.01 -4.84 -9.47
C ARG A 158 1.04 -4.95 -10.98
N ASN A 159 0.38 -4.01 -11.67
CA ASN A 159 0.43 -3.91 -13.12
C ASN A 159 1.88 -4.05 -13.65
N PRO A 160 2.15 -4.96 -14.61
CA PRO A 160 3.51 -5.26 -15.03
C PRO A 160 4.19 -4.07 -15.71
N TYR A 161 3.46 -3.26 -16.49
CA TYR A 161 4.02 -2.04 -17.10
C TYR A 161 4.51 -1.07 -16.02
N ARG A 162 3.76 -0.90 -14.93
CA ARG A 162 4.16 -0.07 -13.78
C ARG A 162 5.33 -0.66 -13.02
N SER A 163 5.33 -1.97 -12.82
CA SER A 163 6.36 -2.69 -12.06
C SER A 163 7.71 -2.70 -12.78
N LEU A 164 7.71 -2.94 -14.09
CA LEU A 164 8.90 -2.94 -14.94
C LEU A 164 9.57 -1.57 -14.95
N ILE A 165 8.80 -0.49 -15.16
CA ILE A 165 9.32 0.88 -15.09
C ILE A 165 9.89 1.17 -13.71
N ALA A 166 9.19 0.80 -12.63
CA ALA A 166 9.63 1.06 -11.27
C ALA A 166 10.95 0.35 -10.96
N GLU A 167 11.06 -0.92 -11.34
CA GLU A 167 12.23 -1.76 -11.10
C GLU A 167 13.43 -1.33 -11.95
N PHE A 168 13.22 -0.97 -13.22
CA PHE A 168 14.29 -0.48 -14.07
C PHE A 168 14.93 0.78 -13.51
N ASN A 169 14.11 1.76 -13.14
CA ASN A 169 14.59 2.95 -12.45
C ASN A 169 15.37 2.61 -11.17
N ARG A 170 14.89 1.62 -10.38
CA ARG A 170 15.56 1.19 -9.16
C ARG A 170 16.93 0.56 -9.44
N LYS A 171 17.03 -0.26 -10.48
CA LYS A 171 18.28 -0.91 -10.90
C LYS A 171 19.29 0.11 -11.42
N CYS A 172 18.82 1.14 -12.11
CA CYS A 172 19.67 2.17 -12.70
C CYS A 172 20.13 3.25 -11.71
N ALA A 173 19.31 3.60 -10.73
CA ALA A 173 19.54 4.79 -9.90
C ALA A 173 19.21 4.60 -8.40
N GLY A 174 19.00 3.37 -7.94
CA GLY A 174 18.68 3.05 -6.55
C GLY A 174 17.22 3.27 -6.18
N HIS A 175 16.87 3.05 -4.89
CA HIS A 175 15.48 2.99 -4.41
C HIS A 175 14.59 4.16 -4.84
N LEU A 176 15.13 5.38 -4.79
CA LEU A 176 14.40 6.61 -5.10
C LEU A 176 14.89 7.31 -6.37
N GLY A 177 15.78 6.70 -7.15
CA GLY A 177 16.34 7.32 -8.34
C GLY A 177 15.52 7.05 -9.61
N HIS A 178 15.86 7.77 -10.68
CA HIS A 178 15.33 7.58 -12.03
C HIS A 178 16.45 7.22 -12.99
N ALA A 179 16.16 6.32 -13.93
CA ALA A 179 17.06 6.00 -15.03
C ALA A 179 17.21 7.21 -15.97
N THR A 180 18.41 7.41 -16.50
CA THR A 180 18.69 8.45 -17.49
C THR A 180 18.16 8.05 -18.87
N GLU A 181 17.94 9.01 -19.76
CA GLU A 181 17.49 8.76 -21.14
C GLU A 181 18.38 7.76 -21.88
N ALA A 182 19.71 7.94 -21.80
CA ALA A 182 20.67 7.00 -22.38
C ALA A 182 20.52 5.55 -21.86
N GLN A 183 20.10 5.37 -20.60
CA GLN A 183 19.83 4.03 -20.07
C GLN A 183 18.55 3.45 -20.63
N TRP A 184 17.49 4.27 -20.77
CA TRP A 184 16.26 3.83 -21.45
C TRP A 184 16.54 3.37 -22.87
N ASP A 185 17.35 4.10 -23.64
CA ASP A 185 17.63 3.72 -25.03
C ASP A 185 18.46 2.44 -25.13
N SER A 186 19.45 2.27 -24.26
CA SER A 186 20.44 1.19 -24.39
C SER A 186 20.11 -0.09 -23.61
N LYS A 187 19.48 0.00 -22.43
CA LYS A 187 19.32 -1.14 -21.51
C LYS A 187 17.88 -1.63 -21.38
N TRP A 188 16.91 -0.81 -21.73
CA TRP A 188 15.51 -1.13 -21.53
C TRP A 188 15.03 -2.36 -22.33
N PRO A 189 15.40 -2.55 -23.61
CA PRO A 189 14.91 -3.71 -24.36
C PRO A 189 15.35 -5.06 -23.79
N GLU A 190 16.62 -5.17 -23.39
CA GLU A 190 17.16 -6.36 -22.73
C GLU A 190 16.54 -6.57 -21.35
N PHE A 191 16.33 -5.47 -20.61
CA PHE A 191 15.67 -5.51 -19.32
C PHE A 191 14.24 -6.05 -19.43
N VAL A 192 13.42 -5.52 -20.34
CA VAL A 192 12.02 -5.98 -20.53
C VAL A 192 12.00 -7.46 -20.94
N SER A 193 12.86 -7.87 -21.88
CA SER A 193 12.95 -9.25 -22.34
C SER A 193 13.26 -10.25 -21.22
N SER A 194 13.98 -9.80 -20.18
CA SER A 194 14.33 -10.64 -19.02
C SER A 194 13.31 -10.55 -17.88
N TYR A 195 12.79 -9.35 -17.59
CA TYR A 195 11.99 -9.08 -16.40
C TYR A 195 10.49 -9.28 -16.63
N ALA A 196 9.97 -9.12 -17.85
CA ALA A 196 8.56 -9.37 -18.14
C ALA A 196 8.18 -10.85 -17.96
N PRO A 197 8.96 -11.83 -18.47
CA PRO A 197 8.70 -13.24 -18.18
C PRO A 197 8.83 -13.56 -16.69
N TRP A 198 9.75 -12.91 -15.98
CA TRP A 198 9.91 -13.10 -14.53
C TRP A 198 8.70 -12.61 -13.73
N TRP A 199 8.09 -11.49 -14.11
CA TRP A 199 6.85 -11.03 -13.47
C TRP A 199 5.76 -12.13 -13.53
N ALA A 200 5.59 -12.73 -14.71
CA ALA A 200 4.62 -13.79 -14.92
C ALA A 200 4.97 -15.06 -14.15
N SER A 201 6.20 -15.55 -14.32
CA SER A 201 6.64 -16.80 -13.69
C SER A 201 6.64 -16.69 -12.17
N HIS A 202 6.94 -15.52 -11.60
CA HIS A 202 6.83 -15.28 -10.16
C HIS A 202 5.40 -15.48 -9.66
N ALA A 203 4.41 -14.78 -10.27
CA ALA A 203 3.01 -14.92 -9.88
C ALA A 203 2.53 -16.37 -10.05
N LEU A 204 2.85 -17.01 -11.17
CA LEU A 204 2.47 -18.40 -11.47
C LEU A 204 3.11 -19.39 -10.49
N SER A 205 4.38 -19.22 -10.11
CA SER A 205 5.05 -20.08 -9.13
C SER A 205 4.38 -20.00 -7.76
N TRP A 206 4.07 -18.79 -7.27
CA TRP A 206 3.37 -18.64 -6.00
C TRP A 206 1.95 -19.20 -6.08
N LEU A 207 1.24 -19.00 -7.19
CA LEU A 207 -0.05 -19.64 -7.43
C LEU A 207 0.03 -21.16 -7.56
N LYS A 208 1.17 -21.73 -7.93
CA LYS A 208 1.31 -23.18 -8.06
C LYS A 208 1.71 -23.85 -6.75
N PHE A 209 2.70 -23.30 -6.07
CA PHE A 209 3.36 -23.94 -4.93
C PHE A 209 2.95 -23.37 -3.57
N GLY A 210 2.33 -22.18 -3.54
CA GLY A 210 1.84 -21.57 -2.31
C GLY A 210 0.64 -22.31 -1.74
N GLN A 211 0.75 -22.74 -0.47
CA GLN A 211 -0.29 -23.51 0.22
C GLN A 211 -1.51 -22.64 0.56
N ARG A 212 -1.31 -21.60 1.38
CA ARG A 212 -2.35 -20.64 1.78
C ARG A 212 -1.99 -19.25 1.28
N LEU A 213 -2.78 -18.71 0.35
CA LEU A 213 -2.51 -17.44 -0.31
C LEU A 213 -3.60 -16.41 -0.05
N LEU A 214 -3.17 -15.16 0.21
CA LEU A 214 -3.98 -13.96 -0.01
C LEU A 214 -3.41 -13.22 -1.21
N VAL A 215 -4.17 -13.13 -2.30
CA VAL A 215 -3.79 -12.29 -3.44
C VAL A 215 -4.22 -10.86 -3.16
N VAL A 216 -3.28 -9.92 -3.28
CA VAL A 216 -3.52 -8.49 -3.10
C VAL A 216 -3.06 -7.76 -4.34
N HIS A 217 -3.94 -6.94 -4.92
CA HIS A 217 -3.57 -6.09 -6.04
C HIS A 217 -3.12 -4.71 -5.53
N TYR A 218 -1.96 -4.24 -5.97
CA TYR A 218 -1.39 -2.96 -5.52
C TYR A 218 -2.36 -1.80 -5.78
N GLU A 219 -2.97 -1.77 -6.96
CA GLU A 219 -3.91 -0.72 -7.36
C GLU A 219 -5.22 -0.76 -6.56
N GLU A 220 -5.62 -1.94 -6.05
CA GLU A 220 -6.75 -2.05 -5.10
C GLU A 220 -6.43 -1.47 -3.72
N LEU A 221 -5.18 -1.63 -3.24
CA LEU A 221 -4.72 -0.94 -2.03
C LEU A 221 -4.74 0.59 -2.21
N GLN A 222 -4.44 1.09 -3.41
CA GLN A 222 -4.53 2.52 -3.70
C GLN A 222 -5.98 3.01 -3.74
N ARG A 223 -6.87 2.21 -4.33
CA ARG A 223 -8.29 2.56 -4.53
C ARG A 223 -9.10 2.46 -3.23
N ALA A 224 -8.87 1.43 -2.44
CA ALA A 224 -9.67 1.08 -1.28
C ALA A 224 -8.79 0.63 -0.09
N LEU A 225 -7.97 1.56 0.42
CA LEU A 225 -6.95 1.27 1.44
C LEU A 225 -7.48 0.53 2.67
N PHE A 226 -8.55 1.03 3.31
CA PHE A 226 -9.04 0.45 4.58
C PHE A 226 -9.57 -0.98 4.44
N PRO A 227 -10.49 -1.28 3.49
CA PRO A 227 -10.92 -2.66 3.25
C PRO A 227 -9.74 -3.61 3.00
N GLN A 228 -8.79 -3.20 2.15
CA GLN A 228 -7.64 -4.03 1.81
C GLN A 228 -6.71 -4.26 3.01
N LEU A 229 -6.46 -3.25 3.85
CA LEU A 229 -5.67 -3.42 5.08
C LEU A 229 -6.37 -4.33 6.09
N ARG A 230 -7.70 -4.31 6.19
CA ARG A 230 -8.45 -5.25 7.02
C ARG A 230 -8.32 -6.68 6.52
N LEU A 231 -8.39 -6.90 5.20
CA LEU A 231 -8.18 -8.23 4.61
C LEU A 231 -6.77 -8.77 4.93
N VAL A 232 -5.76 -7.92 4.79
CA VAL A 232 -4.37 -8.26 5.15
C VAL A 232 -4.23 -8.57 6.64
N ALA A 233 -4.77 -7.74 7.52
CA ALA A 233 -4.71 -7.96 8.96
C ALA A 233 -5.44 -9.23 9.41
N ALA A 234 -6.61 -9.50 8.82
CA ALA A 234 -7.37 -10.73 9.07
C ALA A 234 -6.60 -11.98 8.61
N PHE A 235 -5.95 -11.92 7.44
CA PHE A 235 -5.11 -13.00 6.96
C PHE A 235 -3.90 -13.27 7.87
N LEU A 236 -3.29 -12.20 8.39
CA LEU A 236 -2.20 -12.24 9.36
C LEU A 236 -2.66 -12.60 10.79
N ASN A 237 -3.97 -12.78 11.01
CA ASN A 237 -4.58 -13.08 12.30
C ASN A 237 -4.24 -12.06 13.40
N VAL A 238 -4.27 -10.77 13.06
CA VAL A 238 -4.01 -9.66 13.99
C VAL A 238 -5.21 -8.73 14.05
N SER A 239 -5.63 -8.38 15.26
CA SER A 239 -6.63 -7.34 15.49
C SER A 239 -6.02 -5.96 15.25
N ILE A 240 -6.73 -5.10 14.51
CA ILE A 240 -6.33 -3.72 14.25
C ILE A 240 -7.40 -2.76 14.76
N THR A 241 -6.98 -1.55 15.14
CA THR A 241 -7.92 -0.51 15.61
C THR A 241 -8.19 0.51 14.51
N GLU A 242 -9.29 1.26 14.64
CA GLU A 242 -9.61 2.37 13.74
C GLU A 242 -8.53 3.46 13.79
N GLU A 243 -7.90 3.71 14.96
CA GLU A 243 -6.78 4.64 15.07
C GLU A 243 -5.58 4.21 14.21
N ARG A 244 -5.28 2.91 14.16
CA ARG A 244 -4.18 2.35 13.36
C ARG A 244 -4.46 2.43 11.86
N LEU A 245 -5.71 2.31 11.45
CA LEU A 245 -6.12 2.52 10.05
C LEU A 245 -5.97 3.99 9.63
N LEU A 246 -6.45 4.92 10.46
CA LEU A 246 -6.32 6.36 10.23
C LEU A 246 -4.86 6.81 10.25
N CYS A 247 -4.06 6.19 11.11
CA CYS A 247 -2.61 6.33 11.12
C CYS A 247 -1.99 5.93 9.78
N ALA A 248 -2.36 4.75 9.25
CA ALA A 248 -1.88 4.24 7.98
C ALA A 248 -2.23 5.19 6.82
N GLN A 249 -3.46 5.69 6.74
CA GLN A 249 -3.85 6.68 5.72
C GLN A 249 -3.10 8.00 5.85
N SER A 250 -3.00 8.54 7.07
CA SER A 250 -2.34 9.83 7.31
C SER A 250 -0.83 9.78 7.03
N ASN A 251 -0.23 8.58 7.08
CA ASN A 251 1.21 8.39 6.92
C ASN A 251 1.57 7.43 5.78
N GLN A 252 0.66 7.20 4.83
CA GLN A 252 0.78 6.13 3.84
C GLN A 252 2.03 6.20 2.96
N ASP A 253 2.51 7.40 2.63
CA ASP A 253 3.65 7.56 1.71
C ASP A 253 5.01 7.32 2.39
N GLY A 254 5.11 7.61 3.70
CA GLY A 254 6.36 7.50 4.47
C GLY A 254 7.55 8.20 3.80
N HIS A 255 8.73 7.59 3.91
CA HIS A 255 9.98 8.04 3.24
C HIS A 255 10.34 7.19 2.02
N PHE A 256 9.38 6.42 1.50
CA PHE A 256 9.64 5.31 0.57
C PHE A 256 9.04 5.51 -0.80
N LYS A 257 8.24 6.58 -0.97
CA LYS A 257 7.71 6.99 -2.26
C LYS A 257 8.75 7.82 -3.00
N ARG A 258 8.94 7.50 -4.28
CA ARG A 258 9.82 8.29 -5.15
C ARG A 258 9.22 9.69 -5.36
N PRO A 259 10.00 10.77 -5.16
CA PRO A 259 9.54 12.13 -5.44
C PRO A 259 9.32 12.30 -6.95
N GLY A 260 8.15 12.77 -7.36
CA GLY A 260 7.83 13.05 -8.76
C GLY A 260 7.53 11.78 -9.59
N ALA A 261 6.37 11.76 -10.22
CA ALA A 261 6.09 10.83 -11.31
C ALA A 261 6.79 11.33 -12.58
N GLN A 262 8.12 11.37 -12.61
CA GLN A 262 8.86 11.47 -13.87
C GLN A 262 8.71 10.13 -14.59
N ARG A 263 7.52 9.94 -15.18
CA ARG A 263 7.37 9.00 -16.29
C ARG A 263 8.21 9.56 -17.43
N PRO A 264 8.89 8.71 -18.21
CA PRO A 264 9.51 9.18 -19.45
C PRO A 264 8.45 9.96 -20.26
N SER A 265 8.87 11.03 -20.93
CA SER A 265 7.99 11.83 -21.80
C SER A 265 7.45 11.01 -22.98
N PHE A 266 8.05 9.85 -23.22
CA PHE A 266 7.69 8.87 -24.24
C PHE A 266 7.16 7.58 -23.61
N ASP A 267 6.46 6.79 -24.42
CA ASP A 267 6.08 5.42 -24.06
C ASP A 267 7.29 4.50 -24.28
N PRO A 268 7.90 3.94 -23.22
CA PRO A 268 9.11 3.13 -23.40
C PRO A 268 8.79 1.75 -23.97
N PHE A 269 7.52 1.35 -24.10
CA PHE A 269 7.15 0.01 -24.56
C PHE A 269 6.87 -0.01 -26.06
N THR A 270 7.69 -0.76 -26.80
CA THR A 270 7.44 -1.03 -28.22
C THR A 270 6.20 -1.93 -28.39
N PRO A 271 5.56 -1.96 -29.57
CA PRO A 271 4.44 -2.87 -29.83
C PRO A 271 4.76 -4.34 -29.54
N ASP A 272 6.00 -4.78 -29.80
CA ASP A 272 6.44 -6.16 -29.53
C ASP A 272 6.54 -6.46 -28.04
N MET A 273 7.08 -5.52 -27.27
CA MET A 273 7.09 -5.62 -25.80
C MET A 273 5.66 -5.69 -25.25
N ARG A 274 4.76 -4.86 -25.78
CA ARG A 274 3.34 -4.85 -25.36
C ARG A 274 2.68 -6.20 -25.64
N ARG A 275 2.78 -6.72 -26.87
CA ARG A 275 2.25 -8.05 -27.22
C ARG A 275 2.76 -9.15 -26.28
N MET A 276 4.05 -9.13 -25.96
CA MET A 276 4.64 -10.09 -25.01
C MET A 276 4.08 -9.92 -23.60
N ILE A 277 4.09 -8.70 -23.05
CA ILE A 277 3.60 -8.41 -21.70
C ILE A 277 2.10 -8.72 -21.57
N ASP A 278 1.32 -8.38 -22.59
CA ASP A 278 -0.12 -8.65 -22.66
C ASP A 278 -0.41 -10.15 -22.63
N SER A 279 0.39 -10.96 -23.33
CA SER A 279 0.27 -12.43 -23.26
C SER A 279 0.53 -12.97 -21.84
N PHE A 280 1.47 -12.37 -21.11
CA PHE A 280 1.74 -12.72 -19.73
C PHE A 280 0.62 -12.29 -18.78
N ILE A 281 0.04 -11.09 -18.99
CA ILE A 281 -1.11 -10.61 -18.22
C ILE A 281 -2.26 -11.61 -18.33
N LEU A 282 -2.62 -12.01 -19.55
CA LEU A 282 -3.71 -12.96 -19.79
C LEU A 282 -3.42 -14.33 -19.14
N THR A 283 -2.17 -14.80 -19.22
CA THR A 283 -1.76 -16.06 -18.59
C THR A 283 -1.92 -16.02 -17.06
N VAL A 284 -1.47 -14.94 -16.42
CA VAL A 284 -1.60 -14.78 -14.96
C VAL A 284 -3.05 -14.61 -14.54
N ASP A 285 -3.85 -13.85 -15.30
CA ASP A 285 -5.28 -13.68 -15.07
C ASP A 285 -6.04 -15.01 -15.11
N GLN A 286 -5.80 -15.82 -16.14
CA GLN A 286 -6.37 -17.16 -16.26
C GLN A 286 -5.97 -18.07 -15.09
N ALA A 287 -4.69 -18.02 -14.67
CA ALA A 287 -4.21 -18.79 -13.54
C ALA A 287 -4.87 -18.38 -12.22
N LEU A 288 -5.11 -17.08 -11.99
CA LEU A 288 -5.86 -16.59 -10.83
C LEU A 288 -7.29 -17.12 -10.82
N GLN A 289 -8.00 -16.97 -11.95
CA GLN A 289 -9.40 -17.38 -12.08
C GLN A 289 -9.55 -18.90 -11.92
N SER A 290 -8.66 -19.70 -12.49
CA SER A 290 -8.67 -21.17 -12.34
C SER A 290 -8.47 -21.64 -10.89
N ARG A 291 -7.92 -20.80 -10.02
CA ARG A 291 -7.77 -21.06 -8.58
C ARG A 291 -8.83 -20.35 -7.73
N ASN A 292 -9.91 -19.84 -8.34
CA ASN A 292 -11.00 -19.11 -7.69
C ASN A 292 -10.58 -17.80 -7.00
N PHE A 293 -9.47 -17.18 -7.42
CA PHE A 293 -9.15 -15.81 -7.03
C PHE A 293 -9.90 -14.81 -7.91
N SER A 294 -10.03 -13.57 -7.43
CA SER A 294 -10.33 -12.46 -8.34
C SER A 294 -9.22 -12.40 -9.39
N GLY A 295 -9.61 -12.40 -10.66
CA GLY A 295 -8.70 -12.15 -11.77
C GLY A 295 -7.97 -10.81 -11.61
N LEU A 296 -7.10 -10.49 -12.56
CA LEU A 296 -6.40 -9.21 -12.56
C LEU A 296 -7.41 -8.05 -12.71
N PRO A 297 -7.14 -6.88 -12.08
CA PRO A 297 -7.95 -5.69 -12.28
C PRO A 297 -8.11 -5.36 -13.77
N GLN A 298 -9.29 -4.88 -14.15
CA GLN A 298 -9.62 -4.56 -15.56
C GLN A 298 -8.63 -3.60 -16.21
N GLU A 299 -8.03 -2.69 -15.44
CA GLU A 299 -7.03 -1.75 -15.95
C GLU A 299 -5.68 -2.41 -16.29
N TYR A 300 -5.47 -3.67 -15.92
CA TYR A 300 -4.27 -4.43 -16.29
C TYR A 300 -4.48 -5.14 -17.61
N LEU A 301 -5.72 -5.51 -17.92
CA LEU A 301 -6.03 -6.32 -19.09
C LEU A 301 -5.76 -5.53 -20.38
N PRO A 302 -5.20 -6.18 -21.41
CA PRO A 302 -5.00 -5.56 -22.72
C PRO A 302 -6.33 -5.04 -23.27
N ARG A 303 -6.30 -3.88 -23.92
CA ARG A 303 -7.46 -3.29 -24.60
C ARG A 303 -7.48 -3.66 -26.08
#